data_AF-A0A969CZT7-F1
#
_entry.id   AF-A0A969CZT7-F1
#
_cell.length_a   1.000
_cell.length_b   1.000
_cell.length_c   1.000
_cell.angle_alpha   90.00
_cell.angle_beta   90.00
_cell.angle_gamma   90.00
#
_symmetry.space_group_name_H-M   'P 1'
#
loop_
_entity.id
_entity.type
_entity.pdbx_description
1 polymer ?
#
loop_
_entity_poly.entity_id
_entity_poly.type
_entity_poly.pdbx_seq_one_letter_code
_entity_poly.pdbx_strand_id
1 'polypeptide(L)'
;MKRVFIVVEGETEERFLRLVLYPHLIAKGIHMEAQQWITNRKLGTTGGGASFDLIENHIKRLMSRYTNDRDVFISTMMDLYAFPKQGNTI
;
A
#
# COMPACT_ATOMS: atom_id res chain seq x y z
N MET A 1 17.68 -11.66 1.06
CA MET A 1 17.39 -10.45 1.88
C MET A 1 15.91 -10.18 1.71
N LYS A 2 15.13 -10.13 2.80
CA LYS A 2 13.68 -10.03 2.68
C LYS A 2 13.29 -8.66 2.13
N ARG A 3 12.34 -8.62 1.21
CA ARG A 3 11.76 -7.39 0.66
C ARG A 3 10.29 -7.31 1.01
N VAL A 4 9.83 -6.15 1.46
CA VAL A 4 8.40 -5.90 1.71
C VAL A 4 7.92 -4.72 0.90
N PHE A 5 6.89 -4.95 0.09
CA PHE A 5 6.12 -3.90 -0.57
C PHE A 5 4.96 -3.51 0.34
N ILE A 6 4.85 -2.23 0.68
CA ILE A 6 3.72 -1.71 1.47
C ILE A 6 2.91 -0.77 0.58
N VAL A 7 1.69 -1.17 0.26
CA VAL A 7 0.76 -0.35 -0.53
C VAL A 7 0.08 0.69 0.37
N VAL A 8 0.12 1.96 -0.04
CA VAL A 8 -0.39 3.09 0.74
C VAL A 8 -1.27 4.02 -0.09
N GLU A 9 -2.17 4.74 0.58
CA GLU A 9 -3.11 5.66 -0.07
C GLU A 9 -2.43 6.93 -0.61
N GLY A 10 -1.54 7.55 0.16
CA GLY A 10 -0.97 8.82 -0.23
C GLY A 10 0.43 9.11 0.31
N GLU A 11 0.80 10.38 0.19
CA GLU A 11 2.14 10.88 0.50
C GLU A 11 2.44 10.88 2.00
N THR A 12 1.42 11.05 2.84
CA THR A 12 1.58 11.06 4.30
C THR A 12 2.04 9.69 4.80
N GLU A 13 1.36 8.64 4.36
CA GLU A 13 1.65 7.25 4.69
C GLU A 13 3.03 6.85 4.15
N GLU A 14 3.32 7.19 2.88
CA GLU A 14 4.63 6.94 2.28
C GLU A 14 5.75 7.62 3.08
N ARG A 15 5.52 8.87 3.50
CA ARG A 15 6.50 9.62 4.31
C ARG A 15 6.70 8.97 5.68
N PHE A 16 5.63 8.50 6.33
CA PHE A 16 5.75 7.74 7.57
C PHE A 16 6.58 6.46 7.37
N LEU A 17 6.26 5.69 6.32
CA LEU A 17 7.02 4.48 6.00
C LEU A 17 8.51 4.78 5.79
N ARG A 18 8.83 5.81 5.02
CA ARG A 18 10.22 6.18 4.70
C ARG A 18 10.99 6.71 5.91
N LEU A 19 10.38 7.59 6.70
CA LEU A 19 11.08 8.30 7.78
C LEU A 19 11.10 7.52 9.10
N VAL A 20 10.09 6.68 9.33
CA VAL A 20 9.90 5.99 10.62
C VAL A 20 10.10 4.49 10.48
N LEU A 21 9.40 3.84 9.55
CA LEU A 21 9.39 2.38 9.50
C LEU A 21 10.64 1.80 8.82
N TYR A 22 11.10 2.42 7.73
CA TYR A 22 12.24 1.94 6.94
C TYR A 22 13.53 1.79 7.78
N PRO A 23 13.95 2.79 8.59
CA PRO A 23 15.16 2.65 9.42
C PRO A 23 15.09 1.44 10.37
N HIS A 24 13.91 1.14 10.91
CA HIS A 24 13.72 0.02 11.81
C HIS A 24 13.71 -1.33 11.09
N LEU A 25 13.13 -1.40 9.88
CA LEU A 25 13.09 -2.63 9.08
C LEU A 25 14.44 -2.97 8.45
N ILE A 26 15.17 -1.97 7.94
CA ILE A 26 16.47 -2.21 7.32
C ILE A 26 17.50 -2.69 8.33
N ALA A 27 17.45 -2.20 9.58
CA ALA A 27 18.27 -2.69 10.68
C ALA A 27 18.03 -4.18 11.01
N LYS A 28 16.87 -4.73 10.60
CA LYS A 28 16.51 -6.15 10.74
C LYS A 28 16.77 -6.95 9.45
N GLY A 29 17.43 -6.37 8.46
CA GLY A 29 17.70 -7.01 7.16
C GLY A 29 16.47 -7.13 6.26
N ILE A 30 15.48 -6.27 6.46
CA ILE A 30 14.24 -6.22 5.65
C ILE A 30 14.27 -4.92 4.86
N HIS A 31 14.33 -5.02 3.53
CA HIS A 31 14.24 -3.88 2.64
C HIS A 31 12.77 -3.54 2.35
N MET A 32 12.34 -2.34 2.71
CA MET A 32 10.95 -1.91 2.53
C MET A 32 10.82 -0.95 1.35
N GLU A 33 9.80 -1.15 0.53
CA GLU A 33 9.40 -0.26 -0.57
C GLU A 33 7.95 0.16 -0.40
N ALA A 34 7.70 1.46 -0.35
CA ALA A 34 6.35 2.00 -0.34
C ALA A 34 5.82 2.12 -1.78
N GLN A 35 4.56 1.75 -1.99
CA GLN A 35 3.87 1.92 -3.26
C GLN A 35 2.56 2.67 -3.06
N GLN A 36 2.47 3.88 -3.60
CA GLN A 36 1.19 4.57 -3.66
C GLN A 36 0.30 3.93 -4.72
N TRP A 37 -0.96 3.68 -4.38
CA TRP A 37 -1.96 3.28 -5.35
C TRP A 37 -2.73 4.53 -5.80
N ILE A 38 -2.56 4.93 -7.05
CA ILE A 38 -3.06 6.23 -7.52
C ILE A 38 -4.56 6.15 -7.77
N THR A 39 -5.33 6.93 -7.01
CA THR A 39 -6.71 7.30 -7.35
C THR A 39 -6.66 8.45 -8.34
N ASN A 40 -7.00 8.13 -9.60
CA ASN A 40 -7.21 9.05 -10.73
C ASN A 40 -6.89 10.55 -10.53
N ARG A 41 -5.66 10.98 -10.89
CA ARG A 41 -5.23 12.40 -10.92
C ARG A 41 -6.08 13.32 -11.81
N LYS A 42 -6.97 12.80 -12.68
CA LYS A 42 -7.70 13.59 -13.69
C LYS A 42 -8.96 14.30 -13.19
N LEU A 43 -9.50 13.97 -12.01
CA LEU A 43 -10.81 14.49 -11.60
C LEU A 43 -10.79 15.73 -10.71
N GLY A 44 -9.62 16.21 -10.26
CA GLY A 44 -9.53 17.45 -9.48
C GLY A 44 -10.32 17.44 -8.16
N THR A 45 -10.83 16.29 -7.73
CA THR A 45 -11.58 16.11 -6.49
C THR A 45 -10.69 15.45 -5.45
N THR A 46 -10.35 16.21 -4.42
CA THR A 46 -9.69 15.75 -3.18
C THR A 46 -10.72 15.00 -2.32
N GLY A 47 -10.51 13.70 -2.07
CA GLY A 47 -11.15 13.02 -0.93
C GLY A 47 -11.44 11.51 -1.10
N GLY A 48 -10.76 10.69 -0.27
CA GLY A 48 -11.29 9.63 0.61
C GLY A 48 -12.34 8.64 0.12
N GLY A 49 -12.39 8.34 -1.18
CA GLY A 49 -13.43 7.47 -1.77
C GLY A 49 -12.81 6.53 -2.77
N ALA A 50 -11.92 5.69 -2.28
CA ALA A 50 -11.05 4.91 -3.11
C ALA A 50 -11.59 3.48 -3.09
N SER A 51 -12.17 2.99 -4.19
CA SER A 51 -12.82 1.66 -4.19
C SER A 51 -11.81 0.58 -3.78
N PHE A 52 -12.21 -0.30 -2.85
CA PHE A 52 -11.44 -1.48 -2.46
C PHE A 52 -10.97 -2.29 -3.68
N ASP A 53 -11.76 -2.32 -4.74
CA ASP A 53 -11.44 -3.06 -5.96
C ASP A 53 -10.16 -2.56 -6.63
N LEU A 54 -9.84 -1.26 -6.54
CA LEU A 54 -8.62 -0.70 -7.13
C LEU A 54 -7.38 -1.17 -6.36
N ILE A 55 -7.44 -1.15 -5.03
CA ILE A 55 -6.40 -1.69 -4.17
C ILE A 55 -6.25 -3.18 -4.38
N GLU A 56 -7.36 -3.91 -4.38
CA GLU A 56 -7.36 -5.37 -4.53
C GLU A 56 -6.70 -5.77 -5.85
N ASN A 57 -7.03 -5.07 -6.94
CA ASN A 57 -6.42 -5.29 -8.24
C ASN A 57 -4.92 -4.96 -8.24
N HIS A 58 -4.49 -3.88 -7.57
CA HIS A 58 -3.07 -3.54 -7.43
C HIS A 58 -2.31 -4.62 -6.67
N ILE A 59 -2.85 -5.08 -5.53
CA ILE A 59 -2.25 -6.14 -4.70
C ILE A 59 -2.19 -7.45 -5.49
N LYS A 60 -3.26 -7.85 -6.18
CA LYS A 60 -3.29 -9.05 -7.05
C LYS A 60 -2.20 -9.01 -8.12
N ARG A 61 -1.96 -7.85 -8.74
CA ARG A 61 -0.86 -7.67 -9.71
C ARG A 61 0.51 -7.80 -9.07
N LEU A 62 0.71 -7.25 -7.88
CA LEU A 62 1.96 -7.41 -7.13
C LEU A 62 2.21 -8.88 -6.75
N MET A 63 1.19 -9.57 -6.22
CA MET A 63 1.29 -10.98 -5.87
C MET A 63 1.62 -11.83 -7.09
N SER A 64 0.95 -11.60 -8.22
CA SER A 64 1.23 -12.31 -9.47
C SER A 64 2.67 -12.07 -9.96
N ARG A 65 3.17 -10.83 -9.87
CA ARG A 65 4.53 -10.47 -10.28
C ARG A 65 5.61 -11.19 -9.47
N TYR A 66 5.38 -11.39 -8.17
CA TYR A 66 6.36 -11.96 -7.24
C TYR A 66 5.98 -13.36 -6.75
N THR A 67 5.09 -14.06 -7.47
CA THR A 67 4.51 -15.34 -7.01
C THR A 67 5.55 -16.43 -6.73
N ASN A 68 6.74 -16.37 -7.34
CA ASN A 68 7.81 -17.35 -7.18
C ASN A 68 8.93 -16.88 -6.24
N ASP A 69 8.84 -15.65 -5.71
CA ASP A 69 9.87 -15.06 -4.85
C ASP A 69 9.49 -15.27 -3.38
N ARG A 70 10.19 -16.19 -2.70
CA ARG A 70 9.93 -16.57 -1.31
C ARG A 70 10.39 -15.51 -0.29
N ASP A 71 11.23 -14.56 -0.72
CA ASP A 71 11.76 -13.50 0.13
C ASP A 71 10.98 -12.18 -0.06
N VAL A 72 9.96 -12.16 -0.91
CA VAL A 72 9.10 -10.99 -1.14
C VAL A 72 7.79 -11.11 -0.37
N PHE A 73 7.48 -10.06 0.37
CA PHE A 73 6.26 -9.90 1.15
C PHE A 73 5.49 -8.69 0.64
N ILE A 74 4.16 -8.76 0.71
CA ILE A 74 3.27 -7.67 0.32
C ILE A 74 2.38 -7.36 1.52
N SER A 75 2.26 -6.09 1.84
CA SER A 75 1.45 -5.56 2.94
C SER A 75 0.79 -4.25 2.53
N THR A 76 -0.07 -3.71 3.40
CA THR A 76 -0.80 -2.47 3.18
C THR A 76 -0.74 -1.60 4.43
N MET A 77 -0.81 -0.28 4.25
CA MET A 77 -1.02 0.68 5.33
C MET A 77 -2.01 1.72 4.85
N MET A 78 -3.19 1.74 5.47
CA MET A 78 -4.33 2.55 5.06
C MET A 78 -5.02 3.10 6.29
N ASP A 79 -5.56 4.30 6.16
CA ASP A 79 -6.42 4.86 7.19
C ASP A 79 -7.77 4.17 7.17
N LEU A 80 -8.27 3.83 8.36
CA LEU A 80 -9.61 3.28 8.52
C LEU A 80 -10.55 4.42 8.94
N TYR A 81 -11.16 5.08 7.96
CA TYR A 81 -12.06 6.21 8.22
C TYR A 81 -13.48 5.77 8.58
N ALA A 82 -13.98 4.69 7.99
CA ALA A 82 -15.26 4.10 8.31
C ALA A 82 -15.32 2.62 7.88
N PHE A 83 -16.13 1.81 8.57
CA PHE A 83 -16.55 0.52 8.02
C PHE A 83 -17.63 0.75 6.95
N PRO A 84 -17.56 0.07 5.79
CA PRO A 84 -18.60 0.18 4.78
C PRO A 84 -19.96 -0.23 5.36
N LYS A 85 -20.92 0.69 5.34
CA LYS A 85 -22.30 0.40 5.75
C LYS A 85 -23.01 -0.51 4.75
N GLN A 86 -22.62 -0.43 3.48
CA GLN A 86 -23.02 -1.25 2.33
C GLN A 86 -21.92 -1.14 1.24
N GLY A 87 -21.45 -2.25 0.67
CA GLY A 87 -20.50 -2.28 -0.45
C GLY A 87 -19.00 -2.27 -0.08
N ASN A 88 -18.14 -2.06 -1.09
CA ASN A 88 -16.67 -2.19 -1.05
C ASN A 88 -15.94 -0.83 -0.92
N THR A 89 -16.42 0.06 -0.04
CA THR A 89 -15.76 1.37 0.21
C THR A 89 -14.89 1.28 1.46
N ILE A 90 -13.73 1.94 1.42
CA ILE A 90 -12.71 1.99 2.47
C ILE A 90 -12.70 3.39 3.06
#